data_AF-A0A8T3ZUK2-F1
#
_entry.id   AF-A0A8T3ZUK2-F1
#
_cell.length_a   1.000
_cell.length_b   1.000
_cell.length_c   1.000
_cell.angle_alpha   90.00
_cell.angle_beta   90.00
_cell.angle_gamma   90.00
#
_symmetry.space_group_name_H-M   'P 1'
#
loop_
_entity.id
_entity.type
_entity.pdbx_description
1 polymer ?
#
loop_
_entity_poly.entity_id
_entity_poly.type
_entity_poly.pdbx_seq_one_letter_code
_entity_poly.pdbx_strand_id
1 'polypeptide(L)'
;MFREYDIRGQISESEMNEASMQQIGKAFGTFLLRQNISQTVVGHDFRSYSEKFYNAFISGVLKAGCTVIEVGMCLTPMLYYAQHYFKSRGGAMITASHNPNGWTGVKLSNDFSYTLIGDEVQQIYNLCI
;
A
#
# COMPACT_ATOMS: atom_id res chain seq x y z
N MET A 1 6.52 -10.58 7.35
CA MET A 1 5.68 -9.69 6.52
C MET A 1 6.11 -8.23 6.62
N PHE A 2 6.13 -7.66 7.81
CA PHE A 2 6.78 -6.38 8.07
C PHE A 2 8.26 -6.60 8.24
N ARG A 3 9.08 -5.87 7.48
CA ARG A 3 10.53 -5.85 7.56
C ARG A 3 10.96 -4.43 7.84
N GLU A 4 12.22 -4.25 8.25
CA GLU A 4 12.78 -2.93 8.58
C GLU A 4 12.62 -1.90 7.44
N TYR A 5 12.55 -2.35 6.19
CA TYR A 5 12.51 -1.46 5.02
C TYR A 5 11.27 -1.60 4.14
N ASP A 6 10.39 -2.58 4.36
CA ASP A 6 9.16 -2.75 3.57
C ASP A 6 8.13 -3.74 4.16
N ILE A 7 6.96 -3.83 3.50
CA ILE A 7 5.88 -4.77 3.79
C ILE A 7 5.79 -5.76 2.62
N ARG A 8 6.34 -6.97 2.78
CA ARG A 8 6.31 -8.07 1.79
C ARG A 8 6.15 -9.43 2.45
N GLY A 9 5.47 -10.33 1.76
CA GLY A 9 5.32 -11.72 2.21
C GLY A 9 4.98 -12.67 1.07
N GLN A 10 5.07 -13.96 1.37
CA GLN A 10 4.56 -14.99 0.48
C GLN A 10 3.03 -15.00 0.52
N ILE A 11 2.42 -15.37 -0.60
CA ILE A 11 0.97 -15.55 -0.66
C ILE A 11 0.62 -16.82 0.10
N SER A 12 0.00 -16.66 1.27
CA SER A 12 -0.40 -17.75 2.16
C SER A 12 -1.44 -17.27 3.18
N GLU A 13 -2.07 -18.21 3.87
CA GLU A 13 -3.00 -17.90 4.96
C GLU A 13 -2.32 -17.21 6.15
N SER A 14 -1.06 -17.54 6.42
CA SER A 14 -0.30 -17.01 7.56
C SER A 14 0.48 -15.72 7.27
N GLU A 15 0.72 -15.40 5.99
CA GLU A 15 1.36 -14.18 5.56
C GLU A 15 0.39 -13.33 4.69
N MET A 16 0.66 -13.21 3.39
CA MET A 16 -0.10 -12.29 2.53
C MET A 16 -1.35 -12.96 1.97
N ASN A 17 -2.51 -12.46 2.39
CA ASN A 17 -3.82 -12.80 1.86
C ASN A 17 -4.69 -11.53 1.82
N GLU A 18 -5.92 -11.65 1.34
CA GLU A 18 -6.82 -10.50 1.20
C GLU A 18 -7.14 -9.84 2.55
N ALA A 19 -7.31 -10.64 3.61
CA ALA A 19 -7.62 -10.11 4.92
C ALA A 19 -6.45 -9.31 5.48
N SER A 20 -5.22 -9.84 5.39
CA SER A 20 -4.03 -9.11 5.83
C SER A 20 -3.79 -7.86 4.98
N MET A 21 -4.02 -7.92 3.66
CA MET A 21 -3.90 -6.74 2.80
C MET A 21 -4.98 -5.67 3.07
N GLN A 22 -6.22 -6.06 3.37
CA GLN A 22 -7.27 -5.14 3.81
C GLN A 22 -6.94 -4.50 5.16
N GLN A 23 -6.37 -5.26 6.09
CA GLN A 23 -5.94 -4.75 7.39
C GLN A 23 -4.81 -3.72 7.23
N ILE A 24 -3.81 -4.02 6.38
CA ILE A 24 -2.73 -3.08 6.05
C ILE A 24 -3.30 -1.81 5.40
N GLY A 25 -4.25 -1.93 4.48
CA GLY A 25 -4.94 -0.79 3.88
C GLY A 25 -5.65 0.10 4.91
N LYS A 26 -6.35 -0.51 5.87
CA LYS A 26 -7.02 0.22 6.96
C LYS A 26 -6.02 0.91 7.89
N ALA A 27 -4.93 0.22 8.25
CA ALA A 27 -3.85 0.79 9.05
C ALA A 27 -3.20 1.98 8.34
N PHE A 28 -2.92 1.86 7.05
CA PHE A 28 -2.35 2.94 6.25
C PHE A 28 -3.29 4.15 6.12
N GLY A 29 -4.59 3.93 5.85
CA GLY A 29 -5.55 5.03 5.84
C GLY A 29 -5.60 5.76 7.19
N THR A 30 -5.61 5.01 8.30
CA THR A 30 -5.54 5.60 9.66
C THR A 30 -4.26 6.41 9.87
N PHE A 31 -3.12 5.89 9.42
CA PHE A 31 -1.82 6.56 9.48
C PHE A 31 -1.80 7.88 8.68
N LEU A 32 -2.37 7.89 7.48
CA LEU A 32 -2.49 9.09 6.65
C LEU A 32 -3.38 10.14 7.31
N LEU A 33 -4.53 9.76 7.86
CA LEU A 33 -5.44 10.69 8.53
C LEU A 33 -4.79 11.36 9.73
N ARG A 34 -3.98 10.63 10.52
CA ARG A 34 -3.18 11.20 11.62
C ARG A 34 -2.16 12.26 11.16
N GLN A 35 -1.82 12.27 9.88
CA GLN A 35 -0.93 13.25 9.26
C GLN A 35 -1.67 14.31 8.44
N ASN A 36 -2.99 14.41 8.61
CA ASN A 36 -3.86 15.31 7.84
C ASN A 36 -3.84 15.04 6.32
N ILE A 37 -3.63 13.78 5.93
CA ILE A 37 -3.73 13.31 4.54
C ILE A 37 -4.99 12.46 4.41
N SER A 38 -5.96 12.91 3.61
CA SER A 38 -7.27 12.26 3.45
C SER A 38 -7.46 11.56 2.09
N GLN A 39 -6.45 11.58 1.22
CA GLN A 39 -6.47 10.97 -0.10
C GLN A 39 -5.16 10.25 -0.38
N THR A 40 -5.23 9.13 -1.09
CA THR A 40 -4.05 8.39 -1.56
C THR A 40 -4.23 7.89 -2.99
N VAL A 41 -3.17 7.92 -3.79
CA VAL A 41 -3.13 7.23 -5.09
C VAL A 41 -2.74 5.77 -4.88
N VAL A 42 -3.42 4.85 -5.54
CA VAL A 42 -3.13 3.42 -5.40
C VAL A 42 -2.97 2.79 -6.78
N GLY A 43 -1.89 2.04 -6.97
CA GLY A 43 -1.59 1.28 -8.18
C GLY A 43 -1.07 -0.12 -7.84
N HIS A 44 -0.97 -0.98 -8.85
CA HIS A 44 -0.47 -2.34 -8.70
C HIS A 44 0.33 -2.80 -9.92
N ASP A 45 1.16 -3.83 -9.75
CA ASP A 45 1.92 -4.42 -10.87
C ASP A 45 1.10 -5.46 -11.67
N PHE A 46 1.75 -6.07 -12.67
CA PHE A 46 1.11 -6.96 -13.64
C PHE A 46 0.87 -8.40 -13.17
N ARG A 47 1.25 -8.78 -11.94
CA ARG A 47 1.09 -10.18 -11.48
C ARG A 47 -0.41 -10.54 -11.47
N SER A 48 -0.74 -11.77 -11.85
CA SER A 48 -2.13 -12.23 -12.00
C SER A 48 -2.99 -12.09 -10.74
N TYR A 49 -2.35 -12.08 -9.57
CA TYR A 49 -3.00 -11.90 -8.27
C TYR A 49 -3.02 -10.45 -7.78
N SER A 50 -2.30 -9.51 -8.41
CA SER A 50 -2.12 -8.15 -7.90
C SER A 50 -3.42 -7.36 -7.81
N GLU A 51 -4.31 -7.50 -8.79
CA GLU A 51 -5.62 -6.84 -8.79
C GLU A 51 -6.48 -7.26 -7.57
N LYS A 52 -6.39 -8.52 -7.17
CA LYS A 52 -7.10 -9.05 -6.00
C LYS A 52 -6.61 -8.40 -4.70
N PHE A 53 -5.28 -8.30 -4.52
CA PHE A 53 -4.68 -7.63 -3.38
C PHE A 53 -4.90 -6.11 -3.41
N TYR A 54 -4.90 -5.50 -4.60
CA TYR A 54 -5.22 -4.10 -4.83
C TYR A 54 -6.61 -3.74 -4.31
N ASN A 55 -7.64 -4.50 -4.73
CA ASN A 55 -9.01 -4.29 -4.27
C ASN A 55 -9.17 -4.49 -2.76
N ALA A 56 -8.50 -5.49 -2.19
CA ALA A 56 -8.48 -5.72 -0.74
C ALA A 56 -7.86 -4.53 0.02
N PHE A 57 -6.72 -4.03 -0.45
CA PHE A 57 -6.04 -2.87 0.13
C PHE A 57 -6.93 -1.62 0.09
N ILE A 58 -7.51 -1.31 -1.08
CA ILE A 58 -8.42 -0.17 -1.28
C ILE A 58 -9.60 -0.24 -0.33
N SER A 59 -10.23 -1.42 -0.22
CA SER A 59 -11.33 -1.64 0.72
C SER A 59 -10.92 -1.29 2.16
N GLY A 60 -9.69 -1.62 2.56
CA GLY A 60 -9.12 -1.23 3.84
C GLY A 60 -8.98 0.28 4.01
N VAL A 61 -8.37 0.96 3.03
CA VAL A 61 -8.17 2.42 3.04
C VAL A 61 -9.49 3.16 3.15
N LEU A 62 -10.50 2.76 2.36
CA LEU A 62 -11.84 3.34 2.39
C LEU A 62 -12.50 3.15 3.76
N LYS A 63 -12.35 1.96 4.39
CA LYS A 63 -12.86 1.69 5.75
C LYS A 63 -12.21 2.56 6.82
N ALA A 64 -11.00 3.07 6.60
CA ALA A 64 -10.36 4.01 7.52
C ALA A 64 -10.92 5.45 7.39
N GLY A 65 -11.62 5.76 6.30
CA GLY A 65 -12.16 7.10 6.01
C GLY A 65 -11.32 7.92 5.04
N CYS A 66 -10.27 7.35 4.44
CA CYS A 66 -9.54 7.99 3.34
C CYS A 66 -10.25 7.79 2.00
N THR A 67 -10.04 8.72 1.07
CA THR A 67 -10.40 8.56 -0.34
C THR A 67 -9.25 7.95 -1.13
N VAL A 68 -9.58 7.24 -2.22
CA VAL A 68 -8.61 6.57 -3.08
C VAL A 68 -8.75 7.11 -4.51
N ILE A 69 -7.61 7.40 -5.13
CA ILE A 69 -7.50 7.58 -6.59
C ILE A 69 -6.89 6.31 -7.16
N GLU A 70 -7.67 5.62 -7.99
CA GLU A 70 -7.28 4.37 -8.61
C GLU A 70 -6.45 4.61 -9.88
N VAL A 71 -5.17 4.28 -9.83
CA VAL A 71 -4.28 4.30 -11.01
C VAL A 71 -4.33 2.97 -11.76
N GLY A 72 -4.75 1.89 -11.09
CA GLY A 72 -4.78 0.54 -11.65
C GLY A 72 -3.40 -0.05 -11.90
N MET A 73 -3.25 -0.81 -12.98
CA MET A 73 -2.01 -1.46 -13.35
C MET A 73 -0.98 -0.43 -13.85
N CYS A 74 0.14 -0.28 -13.13
CA CYS A 74 1.18 0.68 -13.50
C CYS A 74 2.57 0.25 -13.02
N LEU A 75 3.58 1.05 -13.34
CA LEU A 75 4.92 0.93 -12.78
C LEU A 75 5.02 1.82 -11.54
N THR A 76 5.88 1.45 -10.57
CA THR A 76 6.15 2.27 -9.39
C THR A 76 6.48 3.74 -9.71
N PRO A 77 7.35 4.09 -10.70
CA PRO A 77 7.56 5.49 -11.06
C PRO A 77 6.31 6.20 -11.60
N MET A 78 5.37 5.49 -12.24
CA MET A 78 4.09 6.07 -12.67
C MET A 78 3.19 6.38 -11.47
N LEU A 79 3.22 5.57 -10.41
CA LEU A 79 2.53 5.90 -9.16
C LEU A 79 3.10 7.17 -8.53
N TYR A 80 4.42 7.31 -8.46
CA TYR A 80 5.04 8.53 -7.93
C TYR A 80 4.69 9.75 -8.78
N TYR A 81 4.70 9.62 -10.12
CA TYR A 81 4.20 10.68 -11.00
C TYR A 81 2.72 11.02 -10.73
N ALA A 82 1.87 10.00 -10.51
CA ALA A 82 0.46 10.20 -10.20
C ALA A 82 0.24 10.96 -8.89
N GLN A 83 1.07 10.74 -7.86
CA GLN A 83 1.03 11.55 -6.63
C GLN A 83 1.15 13.04 -6.97
N HIS A 84 2.15 13.42 -7.77
CA HIS A 84 2.36 14.81 -8.21
C HIS A 84 1.21 15.33 -9.07
N TYR A 85 0.76 14.54 -10.04
CA TYR A 85 -0.31 14.91 -10.96
C TYR A 85 -1.64 15.20 -10.22
N PHE A 86 -2.03 14.31 -9.31
CA PHE A 86 -3.25 14.43 -8.52
C PHE A 86 -3.08 15.28 -7.25
N LYS A 87 -1.87 15.78 -6.98
CA LYS A 87 -1.53 16.55 -5.77
C LYS A 87 -1.86 15.80 -4.47
N SER A 88 -1.65 14.49 -4.47
CA SER A 88 -1.89 13.62 -3.32
C SER A 88 -0.56 13.15 -2.74
N ARG A 89 -0.32 13.47 -1.46
CA ARG A 89 0.86 13.01 -0.71
C ARG A 89 0.79 11.52 -0.38
N GLY A 90 -0.42 10.96 -0.25
CA GLY A 90 -0.62 9.54 -0.04
C GLY A 90 -0.31 8.75 -1.31
N GLY A 91 0.46 7.67 -1.18
CA GLY A 91 0.71 6.73 -2.27
C GLY A 91 0.80 5.29 -1.77
N ALA A 92 0.27 4.34 -2.55
CA ALA A 92 0.45 2.92 -2.29
C ALA A 92 0.63 2.11 -3.58
N MET A 93 1.71 1.35 -3.68
CA MET A 93 1.98 0.46 -4.81
C MET A 93 1.96 -0.99 -4.35
N ILE A 94 0.97 -1.76 -4.81
CA ILE A 94 0.91 -3.20 -4.57
C ILE A 94 1.91 -3.87 -5.51
N THR A 95 3.02 -4.33 -4.93
CA THR A 95 4.09 -5.00 -5.67
C THR A 95 5.07 -5.70 -4.73
N ALA A 96 5.70 -6.76 -5.22
CA ALA A 96 6.90 -7.34 -4.59
C ALA A 96 8.20 -6.98 -5.34
N SER A 97 8.16 -5.99 -6.25
CA SER A 97 9.31 -5.54 -7.04
C SER A 97 10.01 -6.72 -7.74
N HIS A 98 11.25 -7.05 -7.35
CA HIS A 98 12.08 -8.09 -7.94
C HIS A 98 11.84 -9.49 -7.35
N ASN A 99 11.01 -9.64 -6.31
CA ASN A 99 10.72 -10.94 -5.75
C ASN A 99 10.03 -11.85 -6.79
N PRO A 100 10.25 -13.18 -6.72
CA PRO A 100 9.62 -14.12 -7.65
C PRO A 100 8.10 -14.15 -7.49
N ASN A 101 7.42 -14.78 -8.46
CA ASN A 101 5.99 -15.07 -8.36
C ASN A 101 5.66 -15.85 -7.07
N GLY A 102 4.48 -15.61 -6.51
CA GLY A 102 4.09 -16.11 -5.18
C GLY A 102 4.43 -15.15 -4.05
N TRP A 103 5.12 -14.03 -4.32
CA TRP A 103 5.30 -12.93 -3.39
C TRP A 103 4.42 -11.74 -3.76
N THR A 104 3.93 -11.04 -2.74
CA THR A 104 3.27 -9.75 -2.87
C THR A 104 3.69 -8.81 -1.72
N GLY A 105 3.24 -7.57 -1.77
CA GLY A 105 3.58 -6.56 -0.80
C GLY A 105 2.98 -5.21 -1.15
N VAL A 106 3.35 -4.20 -0.37
CA VAL A 106 2.97 -2.83 -0.63
C VAL A 106 4.11 -1.88 -0.29
N LYS A 107 4.38 -0.94 -1.20
CA LYS A 107 5.20 0.25 -0.91
C LYS A 107 4.25 1.39 -0.55
N LEU A 108 4.48 2.05 0.57
CA LEU A 108 3.61 3.11 1.08
C LEU A 108 4.33 4.47 1.07
N SER A 109 3.57 5.54 0.93
CA SER A 109 4.06 6.91 0.85
C SER A 109 3.12 7.85 1.61
N ASN A 110 3.66 8.71 2.47
CA ASN A 110 2.98 9.86 3.09
C ASN A 110 3.47 11.21 2.53
N ASP A 111 4.37 11.19 1.55
CA ASP A 111 4.80 12.37 0.82
C ASP A 111 5.11 12.05 -0.64
N PHE A 112 5.26 13.09 -1.45
CA PHE A 112 5.54 12.97 -2.88
C PHE A 112 6.84 12.21 -3.13
N SER A 113 6.75 11.08 -3.84
CA SER A 113 7.91 10.25 -4.22
C SER A 113 8.74 9.74 -3.03
N TYR A 114 8.19 9.76 -1.82
CA TYR A 114 8.82 9.23 -0.61
C TYR A 114 8.29 7.81 -0.34
N THR A 115 9.12 6.91 0.18
CA THR A 115 8.69 5.56 0.58
C THR A 115 8.94 5.36 2.05
N LEU A 116 7.91 4.94 2.79
CA LEU A 116 8.01 4.67 4.23
C LEU A 116 9.05 3.57 4.48
N ILE A 117 9.89 3.78 5.50
CA ILE A 117 10.91 2.84 5.97
C ILE A 117 11.01 2.90 7.51
N GLY A 118 11.68 1.92 8.13
CA GLY A 118 12.02 1.93 9.55
C GLY A 118 10.81 2.14 10.46
N ASP A 119 10.89 3.16 11.31
CA ASP A 119 9.88 3.50 12.31
C ASP A 119 8.49 3.74 11.71
N GLU A 120 8.39 4.24 10.48
CA GLU A 120 7.10 4.49 9.84
C GLU A 120 6.41 3.17 9.47
N VAL A 121 7.17 2.18 8.99
CA VAL A 121 6.65 0.83 8.72
C VAL A 121 6.20 0.16 10.02
N GLN A 122 6.95 0.38 11.12
CA GLN A 122 6.57 -0.11 12.44
C GLN A 122 5.29 0.55 12.97
N GLN A 123 5.06 1.82 12.68
CA GLN A 123 3.80 2.49 13.01
C GLN A 123 2.61 1.87 12.26
N ILE A 124 2.77 1.50 10.98
CA ILE A 124 1.75 0.76 10.23
C ILE A 124 1.47 -0.60 10.89
N TYR A 125 2.51 -1.33 11.30
CA TYR A 125 2.34 -2.61 12.00
C TYR A 125 1.53 -2.46 13.29
N ASN A 126 1.87 -1.48 14.13
CA ASN A 126 1.17 -1.23 15.39
C ASN A 126 -0.30 -0.85 15.19
N LEU A 127 -0.66 -0.28 14.03
CA LEU A 127 -2.04 0.03 13.65
C LEU A 127 -2.81 -1.17 13.09
N CYS A 128 -2.12 -2.26 12.76
CA CYS A 128 -2.75 -3.50 12.36
C CYS A 128 -3.23 -4.33 13.56
N ILE A 129 -2.60 -4.18 14.73
CA ILE A 129 -2.91 -4.94 15.95
C ILE A 129 -4.16 -4.39 16.66
#